data_AF-A0A4Y2X7P7-F1
#
_entry.id   AF-A0A4Y2X7P7-F1
#
_cell.length_a   1.000
_cell.length_b   1.000
_cell.length_c   1.000
_cell.angle_alpha   90.00
_cell.angle_beta   90.00
_cell.angle_gamma   90.00
#
_symmetry.space_group_name_H-M   'P 1'
#
loop_
_entity.id
_entity.type
_entity.pdbx_description
1 polymer ?
#
loop_
_entity_poly.entity_id
_entity_poly.type
_entity_poly.pdbx_seq_one_letter_code
_entity_poly.pdbx_strand_id
1 'polypeptide(L)'
;MILGIPAMDSRTFSNFLSDLVIKNKDFKKQVLDLSRDVVRGKYIDCDSSLENQEVIDVCVSYDGTWQNRGHTSLHGIGIVIDILTGLVIDFEVLSKFCQDCVNSEGMLGKNTPEFRIWHDSHKNDCQKNFNGSSNSMEMNSAAILWKRSVKEAKMRYMTLLSDGDGKTHQHLNEIQVYGKNVTIMKEECINHVAKRVGTCLRNVVQDWKKKGVTLGGKKRGSLKDETIKKLQNFYRKAITDNAPDIDKMKSYIFATFHHCMSTDKNPHHSKCPVGKKILVLLPKGFS
;
A
#
# COMPACT_ATOMS: atom_id res chain seq x y z
N MET A 1 3.18 -33.13 -32.83
CA MET A 1 3.24 -31.66 -32.98
C MET A 1 1.85 -31.18 -33.39
N ILE A 2 1.10 -30.51 -32.51
CA ILE A 2 -0.33 -30.18 -32.74
C ILE A 2 -0.56 -28.68 -33.05
N LEU A 3 0.47 -27.82 -32.97
CA LEU A 3 0.28 -26.35 -33.03
C LEU A 3 0.99 -25.62 -34.17
N GLY A 4 1.66 -26.30 -35.12
CA GLY A 4 2.35 -25.62 -36.24
C GLY A 4 3.50 -24.69 -35.82
N ILE A 5 3.90 -24.71 -34.55
CA ILE A 5 5.04 -23.98 -34.02
C ILE A 5 6.30 -24.81 -34.33
N PRO A 6 7.34 -24.23 -34.96
CA PRO A 6 8.61 -24.92 -35.15
C PRO A 6 9.12 -25.46 -33.82
N ALA A 7 9.48 -26.74 -33.77
CA ALA A 7 10.06 -27.33 -32.57
C ALA A 7 11.40 -26.66 -32.28
N MET A 8 11.51 -26.03 -31.12
CA MET A 8 12.77 -25.48 -30.60
C MET A 8 13.44 -26.55 -29.73
N ASP A 9 14.72 -26.81 -29.95
CA ASP A 9 15.46 -27.71 -29.07
C ASP A 9 15.69 -27.08 -27.69
N SER A 10 15.87 -27.92 -26.67
CA SER A 10 15.99 -27.48 -25.26
C SER A 10 17.16 -26.51 -25.03
N ARG A 11 18.27 -26.67 -25.77
CA ARG A 11 19.45 -25.80 -25.63
C ARG A 11 19.16 -24.42 -26.19
N THR A 12 18.56 -24.35 -27.38
CA THR A 12 18.14 -23.09 -27.99
C THR A 12 17.13 -22.37 -27.10
N PHE A 13 16.13 -23.08 -26.56
CA PHE A 13 15.17 -22.51 -25.62
C PHE A 13 15.84 -21.93 -24.37
N SER A 14 16.75 -22.69 -23.74
CA SER A 14 17.45 -22.27 -22.52
C SER A 14 18.34 -21.04 -22.75
N ASN A 15 18.98 -20.94 -23.91
CA ASN A 15 19.78 -19.78 -24.29
C ASN A 15 18.89 -18.55 -24.46
N PHE A 16 17.79 -18.67 -25.22
CA PHE A 16 16.84 -17.55 -25.39
C PHE A 16 16.22 -17.10 -24.07
N LEU A 17 15.87 -18.05 -23.18
CA LEU A 17 15.33 -17.73 -21.87
C LEU A 17 16.37 -16.97 -21.02
N SER A 18 17.62 -17.44 -20.99
CA SER A 18 18.71 -16.75 -20.28
C SER A 18 18.92 -15.32 -20.79
N ASP A 19 18.96 -15.14 -22.11
CA ASP A 19 19.09 -13.82 -22.74
C ASP A 19 17.91 -12.91 -22.39
N LEU A 20 16.69 -13.45 -22.39
CA LEU A 20 15.48 -12.71 -22.02
C LEU A 20 15.51 -12.28 -20.55
N VAL A 21 15.97 -13.16 -19.65
CA VAL A 21 16.11 -12.85 -18.22
C VAL A 21 17.11 -11.72 -18.01
N ILE A 22 18.26 -11.74 -18.71
CA ILE A 22 19.26 -10.67 -18.63
C ILE A 22 18.66 -9.35 -19.14
N LYS A 23 18.06 -9.35 -20.33
CA LYS A 23 17.42 -8.15 -20.92
C LYS A 23 16.32 -7.58 -20.02
N ASN A 24 15.53 -8.44 -19.38
CA ASN A 24 14.50 -8.01 -18.43
C ASN A 24 15.09 -7.35 -17.17
N LYS A 25 16.25 -7.81 -16.68
CA LYS A 25 16.95 -7.16 -15.57
C LYS A 25 17.45 -5.77 -15.95
N ASP A 26 18.03 -5.63 -17.14
CA ASP A 26 18.51 -4.33 -17.65
C ASP A 26 17.34 -3.37 -17.88
N PHE A 27 16.24 -3.85 -18.49
CA PHE A 27 15.04 -3.07 -18.70
C PHE A 27 14.41 -2.62 -17.37
N LYS A 28 14.32 -3.54 -16.38
CA LYS A 28 13.88 -3.19 -15.01
C LYS A 28 14.71 -2.04 -14.46
N LYS A 29 16.03 -2.14 -14.55
CA LYS A 29 16.94 -1.12 -14.02
C LYS A 29 16.72 0.23 -14.73
N GLN A 30 16.67 0.24 -16.05
CA GLN A 30 16.45 1.46 -16.85
C GLN A 30 15.14 2.16 -16.50
N VAL A 31 14.04 1.40 -16.36
CA VAL A 31 12.73 1.97 -15.98
C VAL A 31 12.76 2.55 -14.57
N LEU A 32 13.38 1.86 -13.63
CA LEU A 32 13.50 2.36 -12.25
C LEU A 32 14.39 3.59 -12.18
N ASP A 33 15.53 3.62 -12.87
CA ASP A 33 16.43 4.78 -12.91
C ASP A 33 15.70 6.01 -13.49
N LEU A 34 14.98 5.84 -14.61
CA LEU A 34 14.15 6.91 -15.18
C LEU A 34 13.09 7.43 -14.20
N SER A 35 12.38 6.52 -13.52
CA SER A 35 11.36 6.91 -12.54
C SER A 35 11.96 7.69 -11.36
N ARG A 36 13.15 7.26 -10.88
CA ARG A 36 13.87 7.87 -9.76
C ARG A 36 14.42 9.24 -10.13
N ASP A 37 14.91 9.41 -11.36
CA ASP A 37 15.38 10.70 -11.85
C ASP A 37 14.23 11.72 -11.89
N VAL A 38 13.05 11.31 -12.39
CA VAL A 38 11.85 12.17 -12.39
C VAL A 38 11.41 12.54 -10.98
N VAL A 39 11.38 11.56 -10.06
CA VAL A 39 11.03 11.79 -8.65
C VAL A 39 12.02 12.74 -8.00
N ARG A 40 13.33 12.51 -8.16
CA ARG A 40 14.37 13.38 -7.60
C ARG A 40 14.22 14.81 -8.09
N GLY A 41 14.01 15.00 -9.39
CA GLY A 41 13.74 16.30 -9.98
C GLY A 41 12.54 17.01 -9.31
N LYS A 42 11.45 16.29 -9.03
CA LYS A 42 10.29 16.88 -8.35
C LYS A 42 10.52 17.24 -6.89
N TYR A 43 11.34 16.50 -6.15
CA TYR A 43 11.71 16.92 -4.80
C TYR A 43 12.62 18.16 -4.83
N ILE A 44 13.55 18.26 -5.79
CA ILE A 44 14.40 19.45 -5.97
C ILE A 44 13.57 20.68 -6.37
N ASP A 45 12.57 20.51 -7.25
CA ASP A 45 11.63 21.59 -7.62
C ASP A 45 10.87 22.12 -6.39
N CYS A 46 10.55 21.25 -5.42
CA CYS A 46 9.88 21.62 -4.17
C CYS A 46 10.84 22.20 -3.12
N ASP A 47 12.09 21.73 -3.09
CA ASP A 47 13.14 22.16 -2.18
C ASP A 47 14.53 22.13 -2.86
N SER A 48 14.97 23.31 -3.32
CA SER A 48 16.26 23.47 -3.99
C SER A 48 17.48 23.09 -3.15
N SER A 49 17.35 23.00 -1.82
CA SER A 49 18.48 22.59 -0.95
C SER A 49 18.90 21.12 -1.16
N LEU A 50 18.06 20.34 -1.84
CA LEU A 50 18.30 18.92 -2.14
C LEU A 50 19.22 18.69 -3.35
N GLU A 51 19.51 19.71 -4.16
CA GLU A 51 20.23 19.57 -5.44
C GLU A 51 21.61 18.91 -5.29
N ASN A 52 22.34 19.26 -4.22
CA ASN A 52 23.69 18.75 -3.95
C ASN A 52 23.70 17.54 -3.00
N GLN A 53 22.53 17.05 -2.58
CA GLN A 53 22.47 15.89 -1.70
C GLN A 53 22.65 14.61 -2.51
N GLU A 54 23.53 13.71 -2.06
CA GLU A 54 23.67 12.38 -2.68
C GLU A 54 22.42 11.53 -2.45
N VAL A 55 21.81 11.64 -1.27
CA VAL A 55 20.63 10.88 -0.87
C VAL A 55 19.57 11.86 -0.41
N ILE A 56 18.36 11.76 -0.96
CA ILE A 56 17.20 12.55 -0.54
C ILE A 56 16.23 11.71 0.27
N ASP A 57 15.58 12.33 1.26
CA ASP A 57 14.50 11.70 2.01
C ASP A 57 13.17 11.89 1.26
N VAL A 58 12.41 10.81 1.09
CA VAL A 58 11.15 10.81 0.31
C VAL A 58 9.99 10.18 1.08
N CYS A 59 8.77 10.57 0.71
CA CYS A 59 7.52 9.99 1.18
C CYS A 59 6.99 8.98 0.15
N VAL A 60 6.70 7.76 0.61
CA VAL A 60 6.30 6.65 -0.26
C VAL A 60 5.02 5.99 0.22
N SER A 61 4.25 5.43 -0.71
CA SER A 61 3.32 4.35 -0.42
C SER A 61 3.97 3.01 -0.70
N TYR A 62 3.55 1.99 0.05
CA TYR A 62 3.99 0.62 -0.16
C TYR A 62 2.85 -0.34 0.09
N ASP A 63 2.72 -1.32 -0.80
CA ASP A 63 1.76 -2.40 -0.66
C ASP A 63 2.29 -3.69 -1.29
N GLY A 64 1.76 -4.81 -0.80
CA GLY A 64 2.01 -6.14 -1.30
C GLY A 64 0.87 -6.63 -2.20
N THR A 65 1.20 -7.37 -3.25
CA THR A 65 0.21 -8.13 -4.03
C THR A 65 0.67 -9.57 -4.24
N TRP A 66 -0.28 -10.47 -4.45
CA TRP A 66 -0.03 -11.91 -4.57
C TRP A 66 -0.63 -12.44 -5.87
N GLN A 67 0.01 -13.48 -6.44
CA GLN A 67 -0.48 -14.15 -7.64
C GLN A 67 -1.92 -14.64 -7.48
N ASN A 68 -2.24 -15.22 -6.32
CA ASN A 68 -3.55 -15.78 -6.01
C ASN A 68 -4.10 -15.18 -4.72
N ARG A 69 -5.43 -15.07 -4.64
CA ARG A 69 -6.12 -14.67 -3.41
C ARG A 69 -5.99 -15.75 -2.34
N GLY A 70 -5.77 -15.34 -1.09
CA GLY A 70 -5.68 -16.23 0.08
C GLY A 70 -4.25 -16.37 0.61
N HIS A 71 -4.07 -17.27 1.58
CA HIS A 71 -2.82 -17.37 2.35
C HIS A 71 -1.79 -18.35 1.76
N THR A 72 -2.03 -18.89 0.56
CA THR A 72 -1.23 -19.97 -0.04
C THR A 72 -0.47 -19.56 -1.30
N SER A 73 -0.47 -18.26 -1.66
CA SER A 73 0.23 -17.80 -2.86
C SER A 73 1.72 -18.16 -2.85
N LEU A 74 2.23 -18.62 -3.99
CA LEU A 74 3.64 -18.97 -4.16
C LEU A 74 4.51 -17.76 -4.48
N HIS A 75 3.91 -16.72 -5.06
CA HIS A 75 4.57 -15.48 -5.43
C HIS A 75 3.90 -14.30 -4.74
N GLY A 76 4.73 -13.34 -4.32
CA GLY A 76 4.32 -12.05 -3.77
C GLY A 76 5.19 -10.95 -4.35
N ILE A 77 4.64 -9.76 -4.51
CA ILE A 77 5.35 -8.59 -5.01
C ILE A 77 5.13 -7.45 -4.04
N GLY A 78 6.20 -6.83 -3.56
CA GLY A 78 6.15 -5.57 -2.84
C GLY A 78 6.53 -4.42 -3.76
N ILE A 79 5.78 -3.32 -3.74
CA ILE A 79 5.97 -2.18 -4.65
C ILE A 79 6.07 -0.89 -3.83
N VAL A 80 7.09 -0.07 -4.10
CA VAL A 80 7.26 1.28 -3.53
C VAL A 80 6.88 2.31 -4.58
N ILE A 81 5.94 3.19 -4.22
CA ILE A 81 5.43 4.26 -5.07
C ILE A 81 5.72 5.59 -4.38
N ASP A 82 6.37 6.52 -5.06
CA ASP A 82 6.54 7.87 -4.54
C ASP A 82 5.20 8.62 -4.48
N ILE A 83 4.94 9.30 -3.36
CA ILE A 83 3.66 10.01 -3.15
C ILE A 83 3.53 11.26 -4.00
N LEU A 84 4.63 11.95 -4.27
CA LEU A 84 4.58 13.23 -4.98
C LEU A 84 4.28 13.04 -6.46
N THR A 85 4.90 12.05 -7.09
CA THR A 85 4.80 11.78 -8.53
C THR A 85 3.84 10.64 -8.88
N GLY A 86 3.54 9.75 -7.94
CA GLY A 86 2.78 8.53 -8.19
C GLY A 86 3.54 7.47 -8.99
N LEU A 87 4.86 7.63 -9.17
CA LEU A 87 5.69 6.69 -9.92
C LEU A 87 6.20 5.56 -9.02
N VAL A 88 6.30 4.36 -9.59
CA VAL A 88 6.96 3.22 -8.96
C VAL A 88 8.46 3.46 -8.97
N ILE A 89 9.11 3.49 -7.80
CA ILE A 89 10.55 3.74 -7.67
C ILE A 89 11.34 2.52 -7.22
N ASP A 90 10.67 1.48 -6.73
CA ASP A 90 11.28 0.18 -6.46
C ASP A 90 10.22 -0.93 -6.35
N PHE A 91 10.61 -2.17 -6.61
CA PHE A 91 9.77 -3.35 -6.35
C PHE A 91 10.59 -4.63 -6.19
N GLU A 92 10.05 -5.57 -5.41
CA GLU A 92 10.69 -6.86 -5.14
C GLU A 92 9.70 -8.00 -5.35
N VAL A 93 10.14 -9.06 -6.04
CA VAL A 93 9.36 -10.27 -6.28
C VAL A 93 9.89 -11.37 -5.39
N LEU A 94 9.05 -11.86 -4.47
CA LEU A 94 9.34 -12.99 -3.62
C LEU A 94 8.66 -14.25 -4.16
N SER A 95 9.40 -15.35 -4.19
CA SER A 95 8.94 -16.65 -4.67
C SER A 95 9.31 -17.76 -3.70
N LYS A 96 8.32 -18.61 -3.41
CA LYS A 96 8.49 -19.89 -2.71
C LYS A 96 8.64 -21.05 -3.69
N PHE A 97 8.64 -20.78 -4.99
CA PHE A 97 8.52 -21.78 -6.03
C PHE A 97 9.67 -21.67 -7.02
N CYS A 98 10.17 -22.83 -7.43
CA CYS A 98 11.07 -22.97 -8.55
C CYS A 98 10.67 -24.23 -9.32
N GLN A 99 10.37 -24.09 -10.61
CA GLN A 99 9.90 -25.20 -11.44
C GLN A 99 10.99 -26.28 -11.56
N ASP A 100 12.25 -25.89 -11.71
CA ASP A 100 13.37 -26.82 -11.83
C ASP A 100 13.54 -27.65 -10.56
N CYS A 101 13.39 -27.03 -9.37
CA CYS A 101 13.40 -27.77 -8.11
C CYS A 101 12.29 -28.82 -8.06
N VAL A 102 11.07 -28.47 -8.48
CA VAL A 102 9.93 -29.40 -8.47
C VAL A 102 10.13 -30.56 -9.43
N ASN A 103 10.63 -30.27 -10.64
CA ASN A 103 10.90 -31.29 -11.64
C ASN A 103 12.01 -32.24 -11.19
N SER A 104 13.14 -31.70 -10.74
CA SER A 104 14.28 -32.48 -10.25
C SER A 104 13.95 -33.28 -8.99
N GLU A 105 13.13 -32.72 -8.08
CA GLU A 105 12.64 -33.47 -6.91
C GLU A 105 11.79 -34.67 -7.35
N GLY A 106 10.94 -34.51 -8.38
CA GLY A 106 10.13 -35.59 -8.94
C GLY A 106 10.94 -36.65 -9.69
N MET A 107 12.02 -36.25 -10.38
CA MET A 107 12.87 -37.16 -11.17
C MET A 107 13.92 -37.90 -10.32
N LEU A 108 14.58 -37.19 -9.41
CA LEU A 108 15.70 -37.71 -8.60
C LEU A 108 15.26 -38.19 -7.22
N GLY A 109 14.12 -37.74 -6.72
CA GLY A 109 13.63 -37.99 -5.37
C GLY A 109 14.22 -37.02 -4.33
N LYS A 110 13.37 -36.36 -3.53
CA LYS A 110 13.73 -35.29 -2.56
C LYS A 110 14.91 -35.59 -1.64
N ASN A 111 15.08 -36.84 -1.23
CA ASN A 111 16.02 -37.23 -0.17
C ASN A 111 17.23 -38.02 -0.71
N THR A 112 17.44 -38.03 -2.02
CA THR A 112 18.54 -38.78 -2.62
C THR A 112 19.85 -37.97 -2.61
N PRO A 113 21.02 -38.63 -2.58
CA PRO A 113 22.30 -37.96 -2.80
C PRO A 113 22.34 -37.20 -4.14
N GLU A 114 21.74 -37.74 -5.19
CA GLU A 114 21.68 -37.16 -6.53
C GLU A 114 20.93 -35.83 -6.51
N PHE A 115 19.77 -35.76 -5.85
CA PHE A 115 19.03 -34.51 -5.70
C PHE A 115 19.82 -33.46 -4.92
N ARG A 116 20.55 -33.86 -3.86
CA ARG A 116 21.38 -32.91 -3.08
C ARG A 116 22.49 -32.29 -3.92
N ILE A 117 23.21 -33.12 -4.68
CA ILE A 117 24.27 -32.64 -5.59
C ILE A 117 23.70 -31.68 -6.64
N TRP A 118 22.56 -32.04 -7.24
CA TRP A 118 21.88 -31.17 -8.20
C TRP A 118 21.36 -29.87 -7.57
N HIS A 119 20.75 -29.94 -6.38
CA HIS A 119 20.19 -28.78 -5.71
C HIS A 119 21.31 -27.79 -5.30
N ASP A 120 22.45 -28.30 -4.86
CA ASP A 120 23.62 -27.47 -4.55
C ASP A 120 24.19 -26.77 -5.78
N SER A 121 24.21 -27.44 -6.95
CA SER A 121 24.63 -26.80 -8.20
C SER A 121 23.61 -25.79 -8.75
N HIS A 122 22.32 -25.99 -8.49
CA HIS A 122 21.24 -25.11 -8.92
C HIS A 122 21.03 -23.87 -8.03
N LYS A 123 21.69 -23.78 -6.87
CA LYS A 123 21.43 -22.75 -5.85
C LYS A 123 21.47 -21.30 -6.38
N ASN A 124 22.35 -21.01 -7.34
CA ASN A 124 22.50 -19.67 -7.92
C ASN A 124 21.43 -19.35 -8.98
N ASP A 125 20.82 -20.36 -9.58
CA ASP A 125 19.79 -20.24 -10.61
C ASP A 125 18.37 -20.43 -10.04
N CYS A 126 18.28 -20.83 -8.78
CA CYS A 126 17.03 -21.10 -8.09
C CYS A 126 16.15 -19.86 -8.00
N GLN A 127 14.94 -19.98 -8.57
CA GLN A 127 13.95 -18.90 -8.55
C GLN A 127 13.27 -18.76 -7.19
N LYS A 128 13.45 -19.73 -6.29
CA LYS A 128 12.93 -19.68 -4.93
C LYS A 128 13.85 -18.82 -4.07
N ASN A 129 13.44 -17.58 -3.81
CA ASN A 129 14.20 -16.62 -3.01
C ASN A 129 13.58 -16.35 -1.62
N PHE A 130 12.46 -17.00 -1.28
CA PHE A 130 11.76 -16.77 -0.03
C PHE A 130 11.35 -18.08 0.66
N ASN A 131 11.63 -18.15 1.97
CA ASN A 131 11.24 -19.23 2.86
C ASN A 131 10.40 -18.66 4.00
N GLY A 132 9.07 -18.69 3.86
CA GLY A 132 8.14 -18.17 4.86
C GLY A 132 6.68 -18.30 4.43
N SER A 133 5.77 -17.74 5.23
CA SER A 133 4.33 -17.71 4.88
C SER A 133 4.05 -16.68 3.78
N SER A 134 2.97 -16.87 3.01
CA SER A 134 2.58 -15.89 1.98
C SER A 134 2.30 -14.52 2.60
N ASN A 135 1.68 -14.48 3.78
CA ASN A 135 1.39 -13.23 4.51
C ASN A 135 2.66 -12.49 4.93
N SER A 136 3.73 -13.23 5.29
CA SER A 136 5.00 -12.60 5.67
C SER A 136 5.79 -12.04 4.49
N MET A 137 5.43 -12.36 3.24
CA MET A 137 6.14 -11.85 2.06
C MET A 137 6.15 -10.32 2.04
N GLU A 138 5.02 -9.69 2.33
CA GLU A 138 4.88 -8.23 2.31
C GLU A 138 5.89 -7.54 3.23
N MET A 139 6.05 -8.00 4.48
CA MET A 139 7.03 -7.40 5.40
C MET A 139 8.47 -7.68 4.95
N ASN A 140 8.75 -8.86 4.38
CA ASN A 140 10.09 -9.22 3.95
C ASN A 140 10.51 -8.50 2.67
N SER A 141 9.60 -8.30 1.71
CA SER A 141 9.88 -7.49 0.52
C SER A 141 10.13 -6.05 0.93
N ALA A 142 9.36 -5.48 1.88
CA ALA A 142 9.63 -4.15 2.41
C ALA A 142 11.03 -4.06 3.02
N ALA A 143 11.44 -5.03 3.85
CA ALA A 143 12.78 -5.04 4.43
C ALA A 143 13.88 -5.05 3.36
N ILE A 144 13.73 -5.80 2.27
CA ILE A 144 14.69 -5.81 1.15
C ILE A 144 14.74 -4.45 0.45
N LEU A 145 13.58 -3.90 0.13
CA LEU A 145 13.43 -2.63 -0.58
C LEU A 145 14.03 -1.46 0.21
N TRP A 146 13.73 -1.37 1.50
CA TRP A 146 14.27 -0.32 2.36
C TRP A 146 15.79 -0.46 2.54
N LYS A 147 16.32 -1.69 2.70
CA LYS A 147 17.77 -1.90 2.86
C LYS A 147 18.58 -1.43 1.65
N ARG A 148 18.06 -1.58 0.44
CA ARG A 148 18.77 -1.21 -0.80
C ARG A 148 18.51 0.22 -1.27
N SER A 149 17.42 0.85 -0.82
CA SER A 149 16.97 2.18 -1.26
C SER A 149 18.09 3.24 -1.33
N VAL A 150 18.87 3.42 -0.27
CA VAL A 150 19.94 4.41 -0.20
C VAL A 150 21.05 4.11 -1.21
N LYS A 151 21.42 2.84 -1.36
CA LYS A 151 22.52 2.42 -2.22
C LYS A 151 22.12 2.46 -3.70
N GLU A 152 20.94 1.94 -4.02
CA GLU A 152 20.48 1.71 -5.40
C GLU A 152 19.61 2.83 -5.95
N ALA A 153 18.74 3.42 -5.13
CA ALA A 153 17.83 4.47 -5.55
C ALA A 153 18.31 5.87 -5.19
N LYS A 154 19.37 6.00 -4.37
CA LYS A 154 19.84 7.30 -3.84
C LYS A 154 18.71 8.10 -3.18
N MET A 155 17.79 7.37 -2.55
CA MET A 155 16.61 7.85 -1.86
C MET A 155 16.44 7.08 -0.57
N ARG A 156 16.03 7.74 0.50
CA ARG A 156 15.71 7.12 1.79
C ARG A 156 14.22 7.29 2.05
N TYR A 157 13.53 6.17 2.25
CA TYR A 157 12.08 6.15 2.43
C TYR A 157 11.72 6.47 3.88
N MET A 158 11.57 7.77 4.20
CA MET A 158 11.43 8.26 5.57
C MET A 158 9.98 8.36 6.06
N THR A 159 9.03 8.49 5.15
CA THR A 159 7.60 8.51 5.47
C THR A 159 6.88 7.44 4.66
N LEU A 160 6.13 6.58 5.34
CA LEU A 160 5.29 5.55 4.73
C LEU A 160 3.82 5.96 4.86
N LEU A 161 3.21 6.32 3.73
CA LEU A 161 1.76 6.46 3.61
C LEU A 161 1.15 5.08 3.40
N SER A 162 0.49 4.56 4.43
CA SER A 162 -0.18 3.26 4.35
C SER A 162 -1.62 3.35 4.86
N ASP A 163 -2.32 2.23 4.80
CA ASP A 163 -3.58 2.09 5.49
C ASP A 163 -3.33 1.88 7.01
N GLY A 164 -4.39 1.50 7.73
CA GLY A 164 -4.32 1.34 9.17
C GLY A 164 -3.49 0.16 9.66
N ASP A 165 -3.16 -0.82 8.82
CA ASP A 165 -2.23 -1.86 9.25
C ASP A 165 -0.83 -1.26 9.39
N GLY A 166 -0.20 -1.52 10.53
CA GLY A 166 1.08 -0.94 10.92
C GLY A 166 2.22 -1.95 10.92
N LYS A 167 1.96 -3.23 10.62
CA LYS A 167 2.95 -4.30 10.80
C LYS A 167 4.23 -4.09 9.99
N THR A 168 4.10 -3.71 8.71
CA THR A 168 5.27 -3.43 7.86
C THR A 168 6.08 -2.25 8.39
N HIS A 169 5.42 -1.14 8.74
CA HIS A 169 6.05 0.04 9.33
C HIS A 169 6.78 -0.30 10.66
N GLN A 170 6.09 -1.04 11.54
CA GLN A 170 6.64 -1.48 12.81
C GLN A 170 7.88 -2.35 12.58
N HIS A 171 7.78 -3.34 11.70
CA HIS A 171 8.89 -4.25 11.37
C HIS A 171 10.12 -3.51 10.85
N LEU A 172 9.95 -2.53 9.95
CA LEU A 172 11.05 -1.73 9.38
C LEU A 172 11.82 -0.94 10.46
N ASN A 173 11.10 -0.41 11.46
CA ASN A 173 11.71 0.29 12.59
C ASN A 173 12.36 -0.69 13.59
N GLU A 174 11.75 -1.85 13.84
CA GLU A 174 12.32 -2.90 14.72
C GLU A 174 13.67 -3.40 14.19
N ILE A 175 13.78 -3.63 12.87
CA ILE A 175 15.05 -4.03 12.25
C ILE A 175 16.03 -2.87 12.07
N GLN A 176 15.64 -1.64 12.42
CA GLN A 176 16.46 -0.43 12.33
C GLN A 176 17.10 -0.28 10.94
N VAL A 177 16.28 -0.35 9.89
CA VAL A 177 16.78 -0.48 8.51
C VAL A 177 17.70 0.66 8.05
N TYR A 178 17.56 1.85 8.65
CA TYR A 178 18.44 3.00 8.43
C TYR A 178 19.31 3.36 9.65
N GLY A 179 19.40 2.45 10.63
CA GLY A 179 20.16 2.64 11.87
C GLY A 179 19.33 3.10 13.07
N LYS A 180 19.92 3.03 14.26
CA LYS A 180 19.27 3.28 15.57
C LYS A 180 18.68 4.67 15.75
N ASN A 181 19.23 5.66 15.06
CA ASN A 181 18.86 7.06 15.22
C ASN A 181 17.85 7.54 14.16
N VAL A 182 17.34 6.63 13.33
CA VAL A 182 16.42 6.94 12.25
C VAL A 182 15.12 6.19 12.49
N THR A 183 14.02 6.95 12.62
CA THR A 183 12.67 6.40 12.74
C THR A 183 11.89 6.74 11.48
N ILE A 184 11.36 5.72 10.81
CA ILE A 184 10.46 5.88 9.68
C ILE A 184 9.12 6.32 10.22
N MET A 185 8.54 7.38 9.65
CA MET A 185 7.23 7.89 10.01
C MET A 185 6.12 7.14 9.27
N LYS A 186 4.96 7.00 9.92
CA LYS A 186 3.75 6.45 9.29
C LYS A 186 2.72 7.56 9.14
N GLU A 187 2.17 7.70 7.94
CA GLU A 187 1.01 8.52 7.67
C GLU A 187 -0.19 7.66 7.29
N GLU A 188 -1.38 8.10 7.69
CA GLU A 188 -2.63 7.37 7.47
C GLU A 188 -3.35 7.92 6.23
N CYS A 189 -3.71 7.04 5.30
CA CYS A 189 -4.46 7.48 4.13
C CYS A 189 -5.86 8.00 4.51
N ILE A 190 -6.33 9.02 3.77
CA ILE A 190 -7.64 9.65 4.00
C ILE A 190 -8.81 8.64 3.97
N ASN A 191 -8.70 7.61 3.13
CA ASN A 191 -9.68 6.54 3.06
C ASN A 191 -9.78 5.77 4.38
N HIS A 192 -8.64 5.50 5.01
CA HIS A 192 -8.58 4.78 6.27
C HIS A 192 -9.07 5.64 7.43
N VAL A 193 -8.65 6.92 7.50
CA VAL A 193 -9.15 7.86 8.52
C VAL A 193 -10.68 7.98 8.45
N ALA A 194 -11.25 8.10 7.24
CA ALA A 194 -12.70 8.13 7.06
C ALA A 194 -13.38 6.81 7.50
N LYS A 195 -12.81 5.65 7.16
CA LYS A 195 -13.32 4.34 7.64
C LYS A 195 -13.33 4.25 9.17
N ARG A 196 -12.30 4.80 9.83
CA ARG A 196 -12.19 4.82 11.30
C ARG A 196 -13.36 5.56 11.94
N VAL A 197 -13.76 6.71 11.39
CA VAL A 197 -14.97 7.44 11.83
C VAL A 197 -16.21 6.54 11.74
N GLY A 198 -16.40 5.84 10.62
CA GLY A 198 -17.50 4.89 10.46
C GLY A 198 -17.48 3.76 11.49
N THR A 199 -16.31 3.17 11.76
CA THR A 199 -16.14 2.13 12.79
C THR A 199 -16.46 2.66 14.19
N CYS A 200 -15.97 3.85 14.55
CA CYS A 200 -16.28 4.49 15.83
C CYS A 200 -17.79 4.70 16.01
N LEU A 201 -18.49 5.20 14.98
CA LEU A 201 -19.94 5.38 15.04
C LEU A 201 -20.70 4.06 15.21
N ARG A 202 -20.27 2.99 14.52
CA ARG A 202 -20.88 1.65 14.71
C ARG A 202 -20.66 1.13 16.12
N ASN A 203 -19.46 1.32 16.69
CA ASN A 203 -19.17 0.91 18.05
C ASN A 203 -20.05 1.66 19.06
N VAL A 204 -20.22 2.98 18.89
CA VAL A 204 -21.16 3.78 19.69
C VAL A 204 -22.58 3.20 19.64
N VAL A 205 -23.10 2.87 18.45
CA VAL A 205 -24.42 2.24 18.31
C VAL A 205 -24.52 0.93 19.08
N GLN A 206 -23.48 0.08 19.02
CA GLN A 206 -23.46 -1.19 19.75
C GLN A 206 -23.38 -0.99 21.27
N ASP A 207 -22.56 -0.05 21.74
CA ASP A 207 -22.37 0.18 23.17
C ASP A 207 -23.61 0.79 23.83
N TRP A 208 -24.33 1.67 23.15
CA TRP A 208 -25.61 2.19 23.63
C TRP A 208 -26.71 1.13 23.59
N LYS A 209 -26.69 0.23 22.59
CA LYS A 209 -27.62 -0.90 22.54
C LYS A 209 -27.48 -1.81 23.77
N LYS A 210 -26.25 -2.07 24.24
CA LYS A 210 -25.99 -2.83 25.48
C LYS A 210 -26.56 -2.13 26.72
N LYS A 211 -26.69 -0.80 26.69
CA LYS A 211 -27.29 0.03 27.76
C LYS A 211 -28.81 0.21 27.61
N GLY A 212 -29.46 -0.54 26.71
CA GLY A 212 -30.90 -0.45 26.47
C GLY A 212 -31.34 0.71 25.57
N VAL A 213 -30.41 1.51 25.03
CA VAL A 213 -30.71 2.65 24.16
C VAL A 213 -30.47 2.27 22.70
N THR A 214 -31.52 2.35 21.87
CA THR A 214 -31.41 2.04 20.44
C THR A 214 -31.10 3.31 19.63
N LEU A 215 -29.84 3.49 19.24
CA LEU A 215 -29.42 4.59 18.35
C LEU A 215 -29.55 4.26 16.85
N GLY A 216 -29.68 2.98 16.49
CA GLY A 216 -29.87 2.52 15.12
C GLY A 216 -31.34 2.27 14.74
N GLY A 217 -31.56 1.52 13.67
CA GLY A 217 -32.90 1.07 13.25
C GLY A 217 -33.53 1.90 12.13
N LYS A 218 -34.86 1.83 12.01
CA LYS A 218 -35.61 2.46 10.90
C LYS A 218 -36.08 3.89 11.19
N LYS A 219 -35.88 4.39 12.42
CA LYS A 219 -36.33 5.73 12.82
C LYS A 219 -35.54 6.82 12.09
N ARG A 220 -36.19 7.93 11.75
CA ARG A 220 -35.53 9.13 11.22
C ARG A 220 -34.48 9.63 12.24
N GLY A 221 -33.34 10.09 11.76
CA GLY A 221 -32.21 10.53 12.60
C GLY A 221 -31.40 9.39 13.23
N SER A 222 -31.76 8.12 13.02
CA SER A 222 -30.99 6.99 13.55
C SER A 222 -29.64 6.81 12.83
N LEU A 223 -28.65 6.34 13.59
CA LEU A 223 -27.33 5.92 13.11
C LEU A 223 -27.40 4.51 12.50
N LYS A 224 -28.27 4.32 11.52
CA LYS A 224 -28.26 3.13 10.66
C LYS A 224 -27.02 3.11 9.77
N ASP A 225 -26.62 1.94 9.25
CA ASP A 225 -25.37 1.79 8.50
C ASP A 225 -25.28 2.74 7.28
N GLU A 226 -26.40 2.98 6.60
CA GLU A 226 -26.49 3.95 5.49
C GLU A 226 -26.19 5.38 5.93
N THR A 227 -26.69 5.78 7.12
CA THR A 227 -26.40 7.08 7.74
C THR A 227 -24.91 7.18 8.06
N ILE A 228 -24.34 6.14 8.67
CA ILE A 228 -22.92 6.12 9.04
C ILE A 228 -22.03 6.21 7.80
N LYS A 229 -22.37 5.48 6.72
CA LYS A 229 -21.67 5.57 5.43
C LYS A 229 -21.72 6.98 4.85
N LYS A 230 -22.87 7.67 4.93
CA LYS A 230 -22.99 9.08 4.51
C LYS A 230 -22.07 9.98 5.34
N LEU A 231 -22.08 9.86 6.66
CA LEU A 231 -21.22 10.65 7.56
C LEU A 231 -19.73 10.42 7.29
N GLN A 232 -19.34 9.16 7.07
CA GLN A 232 -17.98 8.81 6.64
C GLN A 232 -17.59 9.50 5.32
N ASN A 233 -18.49 9.52 4.33
CA ASN A 233 -18.23 10.18 3.05
C ASN A 233 -18.14 11.71 3.19
N PHE A 234 -19.00 12.33 4.03
CA PHE A 234 -18.90 13.76 4.31
C PHE A 234 -17.62 14.12 5.03
N TYR A 235 -17.17 13.31 5.99
CA TYR A 235 -15.89 13.49 6.66
C TYR A 235 -14.73 13.46 5.65
N ARG A 236 -14.68 12.45 4.77
CA ARG A 236 -13.69 12.36 3.70
C ARG A 236 -13.73 13.60 2.79
N LYS A 237 -14.92 13.99 2.34
CA LYS A 237 -15.12 15.12 1.42
C LYS A 237 -14.73 16.46 2.06
N ALA A 238 -15.03 16.66 3.34
CA ALA A 238 -14.64 17.86 4.08
C ALA A 238 -13.12 18.02 4.13
N ILE A 239 -12.36 16.94 4.22
CA ILE A 239 -10.89 16.97 4.16
C ILE A 239 -10.43 17.20 2.72
N THR A 240 -10.86 16.37 1.77
CA THR A 240 -10.39 16.43 0.38
C THR A 240 -10.70 17.76 -0.31
N ASP A 241 -11.88 18.33 -0.11
CA ASP A 241 -12.31 19.57 -0.79
C ASP A 241 -11.66 20.84 -0.19
N ASN A 242 -11.09 20.75 1.02
CA ASN A 242 -10.55 21.91 1.75
C ASN A 242 -9.04 21.80 2.02
N ALA A 243 -8.41 20.67 1.72
CA ALA A 243 -6.96 20.54 1.80
C ALA A 243 -6.26 21.55 0.85
N PRO A 244 -5.09 22.10 1.21
CA PRO A 244 -4.33 21.84 2.45
C PRO A 244 -4.72 22.74 3.65
N ASP A 245 -5.79 23.53 3.56
CA ASP A 245 -6.19 24.50 4.61
C ASP A 245 -6.80 23.80 5.84
N ILE A 246 -5.99 23.64 6.89
CA ILE A 246 -6.33 22.89 8.11
C ILE A 246 -7.55 23.46 8.83
N ASP A 247 -7.69 24.78 8.89
CA ASP A 247 -8.79 25.42 9.60
C ASP A 247 -10.10 25.26 8.82
N LYS A 248 -10.06 25.35 7.48
CA LYS A 248 -11.23 25.00 6.65
C LYS A 248 -11.59 23.53 6.77
N MET A 249 -10.61 22.61 6.74
CA MET A 249 -10.87 21.18 6.95
C MET A 249 -11.61 20.92 8.27
N LYS A 250 -11.10 21.47 9.38
CA LYS A 250 -11.76 21.38 10.69
C LYS A 250 -13.16 21.98 10.67
N SER A 251 -13.30 23.19 10.13
CA SER A 251 -14.58 23.90 10.09
C SER A 251 -15.66 23.09 9.37
N TYR A 252 -15.35 22.52 8.20
CA TYR A 252 -16.29 21.73 7.40
C TYR A 252 -16.61 20.35 8.01
N ILE A 253 -15.65 19.73 8.71
CA ILE A 253 -15.91 18.52 9.50
C ILE A 253 -16.97 18.84 10.57
N PHE A 254 -16.78 19.92 11.33
CA PHE A 254 -17.75 20.34 12.35
C PHE A 254 -19.07 20.80 11.75
N ALA A 255 -19.07 21.43 10.58
CA ALA A 255 -20.29 21.84 9.89
C ALA A 255 -21.23 20.66 9.63
N THR A 256 -20.67 19.51 9.21
CA THR A 256 -21.44 18.28 9.02
C THR A 256 -22.11 17.82 10.32
N PHE A 257 -21.35 17.82 11.41
CA PHE A 257 -21.84 17.44 12.74
C PHE A 257 -22.96 18.39 13.24
N HIS A 258 -22.71 19.70 13.18
CA HIS A 258 -23.70 20.71 13.57
C HIS A 258 -24.98 20.60 12.74
N HIS A 259 -24.86 20.39 11.43
CA HIS A 259 -26.02 20.21 10.57
C HIS A 259 -26.85 18.97 10.94
N CYS A 260 -26.20 17.85 11.28
CA CYS A 260 -26.89 16.65 11.73
C CYS A 260 -27.61 16.81 13.08
N MET A 261 -27.16 17.74 13.93
CA MET A 261 -27.81 18.08 15.19
C MET A 261 -28.85 19.20 15.06
N SER A 262 -28.91 19.85 13.88
CA SER A 262 -29.82 20.97 13.63
C SER A 262 -31.27 20.51 13.62
N THR A 263 -32.15 21.30 14.23
CA THR A 263 -33.61 21.11 14.16
C THR A 263 -34.26 22.45 13.88
N ASP A 264 -35.51 22.45 13.40
CA ASP A 264 -36.26 23.69 13.16
C ASP A 264 -36.35 24.58 14.41
N LYS A 265 -36.36 23.96 15.60
CA LYS A 265 -36.41 24.67 16.90
C LYS A 265 -35.04 25.14 17.39
N ASN A 266 -33.95 24.53 16.91
CA ASN A 266 -32.59 24.84 17.32
C ASN A 266 -31.64 24.71 16.10
N PRO A 267 -31.57 25.75 15.26
CA PRO A 267 -30.82 25.70 14.01
C PRO A 267 -29.31 25.82 14.26
N HIS A 268 -28.53 24.83 13.81
CA HIS A 268 -27.07 24.78 13.94
C HIS A 268 -26.38 24.92 12.58
N HIS A 269 -26.66 26.02 11.87
CA HIS A 269 -26.19 26.26 10.50
C HIS A 269 -25.00 27.22 10.40
N SER A 270 -24.44 27.71 11.51
CA SER A 270 -23.40 28.75 11.54
C SER A 270 -22.08 28.38 10.83
N LYS A 271 -21.79 27.08 10.73
CA LYS A 271 -20.59 26.57 10.02
C LYS A 271 -20.91 25.99 8.64
N CYS A 272 -22.18 26.02 8.20
CA CYS A 272 -22.54 25.51 6.88
C CYS A 272 -21.95 26.41 5.77
N PRO A 273 -21.43 25.84 4.67
CA PRO A 273 -20.95 26.63 3.55
C PRO A 273 -22.07 27.50 2.97
N VAL A 274 -21.76 28.75 2.63
CA VAL A 274 -22.73 29.69 2.04
C VAL A 274 -22.90 29.40 0.54
N GLY A 275 -24.14 29.40 0.03
CA GLY A 275 -24.47 29.23 -1.40
C GLY A 275 -24.80 27.80 -1.86
N LYS A 276 -24.88 27.56 -3.19
CA LYS A 276 -25.33 26.28 -3.80
C LYS A 276 -24.50 25.04 -3.42
N LYS A 277 -23.36 25.20 -2.74
CA LYS A 277 -22.54 24.09 -2.20
C LYS A 277 -23.20 23.32 -1.04
N ILE A 278 -24.26 23.86 -0.43
CA ILE A 278 -25.09 23.19 0.60
C ILE A 278 -25.66 21.86 0.10
N LEU A 279 -26.02 21.77 -1.19
CA LEU A 279 -26.74 20.62 -1.77
C LEU A 279 -25.90 19.36 -1.93
N VAL A 280 -24.55 19.47 -1.88
CA VAL A 280 -23.60 18.38 -2.17
C VAL A 280 -22.81 17.96 -0.93
N LEU A 281 -22.74 18.80 0.10
CA LEU A 281 -21.86 18.63 1.26
C LEU A 281 -22.57 18.30 2.58
N LEU A 282 -23.91 18.37 2.62
CA LEU A 282 -24.67 18.18 3.85
C LEU A 282 -25.69 17.04 3.72
N PRO A 283 -25.85 16.21 4.76
CA PRO A 283 -26.80 15.11 4.74
C PRO A 283 -28.24 15.62 4.68
N LYS A 284 -28.86 15.55 3.50
CA LYS A 284 -30.30 15.81 3.35
C LYS A 284 -31.13 14.80 4.15
N GLY A 285 -32.09 15.28 4.94
CA GLY A 285 -33.09 14.48 5.65
C GLY A 285 -32.88 14.31 7.16
N PHE A 286 -31.95 15.05 7.77
CA PHE A 286 -31.72 15.04 9.23
C PHE A 286 -32.52 16.09 10.02
N SER A 287 -32.87 17.22 9.39
CA SER A 287 -33.90 18.15 9.88
C SER A 287 -35.28 17.60 9.55
#